data_AF-A0A1B6IX39-F1
#
_entry.id   AF-A0A1B6IX39-F1
#
_cell.length_a   1.000
_cell.length_b   1.000
_cell.length_c   1.000
_cell.angle_alpha   90.00
_cell.angle_beta   90.00
_cell.angle_gamma   90.00
#
_symmetry.space_group_name_H-M   'P 1'
#
loop_
_entity.id
_entity.type
_entity.pdbx_description
1 polymer ?
#
loop_
_entity_poly.entity_id
_entity_poly.type
_entity_poly.pdbx_seq_one_letter_code
_entity_poly.pdbx_strand_id
1 'polypeptide(L)'
;ANVANAHHSTRLLAQTTLRNVLGTRPLHEILSDREAISNTMQTSLDDATEAWGIKVERVEIKDVRLPVQLQRAMAAEAEAAREARAKVIAAEGEQKASRALREASEVIGDS
;
A
#
# COMPACT_ATOMS: atom_id res chain seq x y z
N ALA A 1 12.59 -4.26 35.72
CA ALA A 1 11.54 -3.23 35.84
C ALA A 1 10.20 -3.95 35.93
N ASN A 2 9.50 -3.86 37.07
CA ASN A 2 8.20 -4.53 37.23
C ASN A 2 7.15 -3.73 36.49
N VAL A 3 6.80 -4.16 35.28
CA VAL A 3 5.63 -3.64 34.58
C VAL A 3 4.41 -4.13 35.34
N ALA A 4 3.77 -3.24 36.09
CA ALA A 4 2.61 -3.58 36.93
C ALA A 4 1.44 -4.17 36.11
N ASN A 5 1.44 -4.00 34.79
CA ASN A 5 0.51 -4.65 33.88
C ASN A 5 1.05 -4.71 32.45
N ALA A 6 1.83 -5.76 32.12
CA ALA A 6 2.45 -5.92 30.81
C ALA A 6 1.42 -5.90 29.66
N HIS A 7 0.22 -6.47 29.87
CA HIS A 7 -0.88 -6.39 28.91
C HIS A 7 -1.30 -4.95 28.58
N HIS A 8 -1.45 -4.10 29.61
CA HIS A 8 -1.82 -2.70 29.41
C HIS A 8 -0.73 -1.93 28.66
N SER A 9 0.53 -2.12 29.07
CA SER A 9 1.68 -1.48 28.43
C SER A 9 1.84 -1.90 26.98
N THR A 10 1.71 -3.19 26.66
CA THR A 10 1.74 -3.70 25.28
C THR A 10 0.61 -3.12 24.44
N ARG A 11 -0.59 -2.95 25.01
CA ARG A 11 -1.72 -2.34 24.30
C ARG A 11 -1.46 -0.87 23.95
N LEU A 12 -0.93 -0.08 24.88
CA LEU A 12 -0.58 1.32 24.63
C LEU A 12 0.54 1.47 23.60
N LEU A 13 1.55 0.59 23.70
CA LEU A 13 2.63 0.51 22.73
C LEU A 13 2.08 0.18 21.33
N ALA A 14 1.24 -0.86 21.21
CA ALA A 14 0.60 -1.22 19.95
C ALA A 14 -0.21 -0.08 19.33
N GLN A 15 -0.95 0.67 20.14
CA GLN A 15 -1.70 1.85 19.67
C GLN A 15 -0.79 2.96 19.16
N THR A 16 0.31 3.22 19.86
CA THR A 16 1.27 4.27 19.50
C THR A 16 2.02 3.88 18.23
N THR A 17 2.50 2.65 18.15
CA THR A 17 3.17 2.10 16.97
C THR A 17 2.24 2.11 15.76
N LEU A 18 0.99 1.67 15.90
CA LEU A 18 -0.01 1.75 14.83
C LEU A 18 -0.17 3.18 14.33
N ARG A 19 -0.36 4.15 15.24
CA ARG A 19 -0.53 5.56 14.86
C ARG A 19 0.68 6.11 14.11
N ASN A 20 1.89 5.79 14.55
CA ASN A 20 3.12 6.25 13.92
C ASN A 20 3.28 5.66 12.51
N VAL A 21 3.09 4.34 12.37
CA VAL A 21 3.21 3.66 11.07
C VAL A 21 2.15 4.14 10.08
N LEU A 22 0.92 4.38 10.53
CA LEU A 22 -0.14 4.92 9.67
C LEU A 22 0.06 6.41 9.33
N GLY A 23 0.76 7.17 10.18
CA GLY A 23 1.01 8.60 9.96
C GLY A 23 2.09 8.89 8.92
N THR A 24 2.99 7.95 8.65
CA THR A 24 4.09 8.11 7.69
C THR A 24 3.78 7.59 6.29
N ARG A 25 2.60 6.99 6.09
CA ARG A 25 2.17 6.38 4.83
C ARG A 25 0.95 7.07 4.24
N PRO A 26 0.85 7.19 2.91
CA PRO A 26 -0.36 7.68 2.28
C PRO A 26 -1.52 6.69 2.50
N LEU A 27 -2.74 7.22 2.56
CA LEU A 27 -3.93 6.42 2.90
C LEU A 27 -4.18 5.25 1.94
N HIS A 28 -3.87 5.40 0.66
CA HIS A 28 -4.07 4.32 -0.32
C HIS A 28 -3.18 3.10 0.00
N GLU A 29 -1.93 3.31 0.42
CA GLU A 29 -1.03 2.23 0.85
C GLU A 29 -1.57 1.51 2.08
N ILE A 30 -2.19 2.24 3.01
CA ILE A 30 -2.79 1.64 4.21
C ILE A 30 -3.92 0.67 3.86
N LEU A 31 -4.66 0.98 2.79
CA LEU A 31 -5.75 0.14 2.33
C LEU A 31 -5.27 -1.04 1.48
N SER A 32 -4.25 -0.85 0.65
CA SER A 32 -3.76 -1.85 -0.30
C SER A 32 -2.69 -2.78 0.29
N ASP A 33 -1.86 -2.31 1.21
CA ASP A 33 -0.66 -2.99 1.70
C ASP A 33 -0.72 -3.25 3.22
N ARG A 34 -1.80 -3.91 3.64
CA ARG A 34 -2.04 -4.25 5.05
C ARG A 34 -1.00 -5.23 5.61
N GLU A 35 -0.47 -6.10 4.76
CA GLU A 35 0.51 -7.11 5.16
C GLU A 35 1.85 -6.46 5.52
N ALA A 36 2.38 -5.55 4.69
CA ALA A 36 3.61 -4.85 5.03
C ALA A 36 3.48 -4.01 6.30
N ILE A 37 2.32 -3.37 6.52
CA ILE A 37 2.06 -2.62 7.76
C ILE A 37 2.03 -3.57 8.96
N SER A 38 1.34 -4.70 8.83
CA SER A 38 1.24 -5.71 9.88
C SER A 38 2.63 -6.27 10.24
N ASN A 39 3.47 -6.54 9.25
CA ASN A 39 4.86 -6.99 9.45
C ASN A 39 5.70 -5.92 10.14
N THR A 40 5.63 -4.67 9.68
CA THR A 40 6.35 -3.53 10.29
C THR A 40 5.96 -3.37 11.77
N MET A 41 4.66 -3.48 12.06
CA MET A 41 4.15 -3.42 13.44
C MET A 41 4.59 -4.62 14.27
N GLN A 42 4.58 -5.82 13.70
CA GLN A 42 5.02 -7.03 14.40
C GLN A 42 6.46 -6.88 14.85
N THR A 43 7.38 -6.50 13.95
CA THR A 43 8.79 -6.31 14.30
C THR A 43 8.97 -5.24 15.36
N SER A 44 8.34 -4.08 15.17
CA SER A 44 8.44 -2.96 16.13
C SER A 44 7.88 -3.31 17.51
N LEU A 45 6.82 -4.12 17.58
CA LEU A 45 6.22 -4.54 18.84
C LEU A 45 7.02 -5.63 19.51
N ASP A 46 7.49 -6.62 18.75
CA ASP A 46 8.31 -7.73 19.26
C ASP A 46 9.59 -7.21 19.92
N ASP A 47 10.32 -6.33 19.22
CA ASP A 47 11.55 -5.71 19.72
C ASP A 47 11.31 -4.93 21.03
N ALA A 48 10.20 -4.19 21.10
CA ALA A 48 9.89 -3.36 22.25
C ALA A 48 9.31 -4.17 23.43
N THR A 49 8.71 -5.34 23.19
CA THR A 49 8.17 -6.22 24.24
C THR A 49 9.14 -7.30 24.70
N GLU A 50 10.27 -7.49 24.01
CA GLU A 50 11.33 -8.42 24.40
C GLU A 50 11.86 -8.14 25.82
N ALA A 51 12.00 -6.87 26.18
CA ALA A 51 12.41 -6.44 27.53
C ALA A 51 11.44 -6.87 28.64
N TRP A 52 10.22 -7.29 28.28
CA TRP A 52 9.19 -7.81 29.19
C TRP A 52 9.02 -9.33 29.09
N GLY A 53 9.82 -10.01 28.26
CA GLY A 53 9.73 -11.45 28.02
C GLY A 53 8.50 -11.86 27.21
N ILE A 54 7.91 -10.94 26.43
CA ILE A 54 6.74 -11.19 25.60
C ILE A 54 7.18 -11.30 24.15
N LYS A 55 6.84 -12.43 23.51
CA LYS A 55 7.03 -12.66 22.07
C LYS A 55 5.76 -12.26 21.32
N VAL A 56 5.89 -11.42 20.30
CA VAL A 56 4.79 -11.05 19.41
C VAL A 56 4.86 -11.91 18.15
N GLU A 57 4.01 -12.93 18.07
CA GLU A 57 4.02 -13.87 16.95
C GLU A 57 3.35 -13.30 15.68
N ARG A 58 2.26 -12.54 15.85
CA ARG A 58 1.50 -12.01 14.73
C ARG A 58 0.73 -10.75 15.10
N VAL A 59 0.67 -9.81 14.16
CA VAL A 59 -0.17 -8.61 14.21
C VAL A 59 -1.06 -8.63 12.96
N GLU A 60 -2.34 -8.31 13.12
CA GLU A 60 -3.27 -8.21 12.00
C GLU A 60 -4.13 -6.95 12.13
N ILE A 61 -4.33 -6.26 11.01
CA ILE A 61 -5.25 -5.13 10.92
C ILE A 61 -6.64 -5.66 10.58
N LYS A 62 -7.57 -5.54 11.55
CA LYS A 62 -8.94 -6.05 11.40
C LYS A 62 -9.80 -5.14 10.51
N ASP A 63 -10.17 -3.95 11.00
CA ASP A 63 -11.12 -3.05 10.34
C ASP A 63 -10.53 -1.65 10.16
N VAL A 64 -10.63 -1.10 8.95
CA VAL A 64 -10.30 0.30 8.65
C VAL A 64 -11.59 1.00 8.24
N ARG A 65 -12.04 1.97 9.04
CA ARG A 65 -13.25 2.75 8.75
C ARG A 65 -12.87 4.13 8.26
N LEU A 66 -13.31 4.46 7.05
CA LEU A 66 -13.10 5.77 6.44
C LEU A 66 -14.41 6.55 6.36
N PRO A 67 -14.40 7.88 6.53
CA PRO A 67 -15.55 8.71 6.25
C PRO A 67 -16.04 8.53 4.81
N VAL A 68 -17.36 8.48 4.60
CA VAL A 68 -17.96 8.26 3.28
C VAL A 68 -17.49 9.29 2.24
N GLN A 69 -17.30 10.54 2.66
CA GLN A 69 -16.81 11.62 1.79
C GLN A 69 -15.41 11.32 1.24
N LEU A 70 -14.51 10.79 2.08
CA LEU A 70 -13.14 10.45 1.69
C LEU A 70 -13.12 9.25 0.75
N GLN A 71 -13.95 8.23 1.02
CA GLN A 71 -14.08 7.07 0.13
C GLN A 71 -14.51 7.50 -1.29
N ARG A 72 -15.45 8.45 -1.40
CA ARG A 72 -15.89 8.99 -2.69
C ARG A 72 -14.77 9.75 -3.40
N ALA A 73 -14.03 10.60 -2.68
CA ALA A 73 -12.91 11.34 -3.25
C ALA A 73 -11.82 10.40 -3.78
N MET A 74 -11.44 9.39 -3.00
CA MET A 74 -10.46 8.38 -3.41
C MET A 74 -10.93 7.56 -4.61
N ALA A 75 -12.22 7.22 -4.68
CA ALA A 75 -12.77 6.51 -5.83
C ALA A 75 -12.69 7.36 -7.11
N ALA A 76 -13.01 8.66 -7.02
CA ALA A 76 -12.90 9.58 -8.14
C ALA A 76 -11.44 9.77 -8.60
N GLU A 77 -10.50 9.90 -7.66
CA GLU A 77 -9.06 9.99 -7.96
C GLU A 77 -8.54 8.70 -8.62
N ALA A 78 -8.93 7.54 -8.10
CA ALA A 78 -8.53 6.24 -8.64
C ALA A 78 -9.05 6.02 -10.07
N GLU A 79 -10.29 6.43 -10.35
CA GLU A 79 -10.87 6.34 -11.69
C GLU A 79 -10.15 7.28 -12.67
N ALA A 80 -9.91 8.54 -12.28
CA ALA A 80 -9.16 9.49 -13.10
C ALA A 80 -7.74 8.98 -13.42
N ALA A 81 -7.04 8.42 -12.42
CA ALA A 81 -5.73 7.82 -12.62
C ALA A 81 -5.78 6.59 -13.54
N ARG A 82 -6.84 5.79 -13.46
CA ARG A 82 -7.06 4.63 -14.34
C ARG A 82 -7.32 5.06 -15.78
N GLU A 83 -8.19 6.04 -16.00
CA GLU A 83 -8.47 6.60 -17.33
C GLU A 83 -7.21 7.21 -17.96
N ALA A 84 -6.44 7.98 -17.18
CA ALA A 84 -5.18 8.56 -17.64
C ALA A 84 -4.18 7.46 -18.08
N ARG A 85 -4.00 6.42 -17.26
CA ARG A 85 -3.16 5.27 -17.62
C ARG A 85 -3.65 4.54 -18.87
N ALA A 86 -4.96 4.35 -19.01
CA ALA A 86 -5.54 3.71 -20.19
C ALA A 86 -5.25 4.50 -21.47
N LYS A 87 -5.34 5.84 -21.43
CA LYS A 87 -5.00 6.70 -22.56
C LYS A 87 -3.52 6.61 -22.95
N VAL A 88 -2.62 6.57 -21.96
CA VAL A 88 -1.18 6.41 -22.22
C VAL A 88 -0.91 5.07 -22.90
N ILE A 89 -1.48 3.98 -22.38
CA ILE A 89 -1.31 2.64 -22.96
C ILE A 89 -1.86 2.58 -24.39
N ALA A 90 -3.01 3.21 -24.65
CA ALA A 90 -3.59 3.27 -25.98
C ALA A 90 -2.67 4.03 -26.96
N ALA A 91 -2.15 5.19 -26.56
CA ALA A 91 -1.23 5.99 -27.36
C ALA A 91 0.09 5.24 -27.65
N GLU A 92 0.66 4.56 -26.65
CA GLU A 92 1.83 3.70 -26.84
C GLU A 92 1.54 2.52 -27.76
N GLY A 93 0.36 1.90 -27.64
CA GLY A 93 -0.10 0.83 -28.51
C GLY A 93 -0.23 1.29 -29.97
N GLU A 94 -0.82 2.45 -30.19
CA GLU A 94 -0.98 3.06 -31.51
C GLU A 94 0.38 3.40 -32.14
N GLN A 95 1.31 3.96 -31.35
CA GLN A 95 2.67 4.24 -31.81
C GLN A 95 3.40 2.95 -32.24
N LYS A 96 3.30 1.89 -31.42
CA LYS A 96 3.90 0.58 -31.74
C LYS A 96 3.31 -0.02 -33.01
N ALA A 97 1.99 0.04 -33.17
CA ALA A 97 1.31 -0.45 -34.36
C ALA A 97 1.74 0.32 -35.63
N SER A 98 1.81 1.66 -35.55
CA SER A 98 2.28 2.50 -36.65
C SER A 98 3.72 2.18 -37.07
N ARG A 99 4.62 1.96 -36.11
CA ARG A 99 6.01 1.55 -36.39
C ARG A 99 6.08 0.20 -37.09
N ALA A 100 5.34 -0.80 -36.59
CA ALA A 100 5.31 -2.13 -37.19
C ALA A 100 4.78 -2.10 -38.64
N LEU A 101 3.76 -1.29 -38.91
CA LEU A 101 3.23 -1.11 -40.27
C LEU A 101 4.24 -0.43 -41.21
N ARG A 102 4.98 0.57 -40.72
CA ARG A 102 6.03 1.26 -41.48
C ARG A 102 7.15 0.28 -41.85
N GLU A 103 7.64 -0.50 -40.89
CA GLU A 103 8.67 -1.51 -41.10
C GLU A 103 8.21 -2.56 -42.11
N ALA A 104 6.98 -3.06 -42.00
CA ALA A 104 6.41 -3.99 -42.98
C ALA A 104 6.33 -3.39 -44.39
N SER A 105 6.00 -2.10 -44.50
CA SER A 105 5.93 -1.39 -45.80
C SER A 105 7.31 -1.21 -46.42
N GLU A 106 8.34 -0.89 -45.63
CA GLU A 106 9.73 -0.80 -46.08
C GLU A 106 10.21 -2.15 -46.64
N VAL A 107 9.92 -3.26 -45.96
CA VAL A 107 10.28 -4.61 -46.42
C VAL A 107 9.59 -4.97 -47.75
N ILE A 108 8.33 -4.59 -47.93
CA ILE A 108 7.60 -4.82 -49.19
C ILE A 108 8.15 -3.93 -50.32
N GLY A 109 8.55 -2.69 -50.02
CA GLY A 109 9.07 -1.75 -51.02
C GLY A 109 10.49 -2.07 -51.50
N ASP A 110 11.31 -2.72 -50.67
CA ASP A 110 12.66 -3.20 -51.01
C ASP A 110 12.65 -4.56 -51.73
N SER A 111 11.50 -5.23 -51.84
CA SER A 111 11.30 -6.51 -52.56
C SER A 111 10.79 -6.31 -53.98
#